data_AF-C0FQT8-F1
#
_entry.id   AF-C0FQT8-F1
#
_cell.length_a   1.000
_cell.length_b   1.000
_cell.length_c   1.000
_cell.angle_alpha   90.00
_cell.angle_beta   90.00
_cell.angle_gamma   90.00
#
_symmetry.space_group_name_H-M   'P 1'
#
loop_
_entity.id
_entity.type
_entity.pdbx_description
1 polymer ?
#
loop_
_entity_poly.entity_id
_entity_poly.type
_entity_poly.pdbx_seq_one_letter_code
_entity_poly.pdbx_strand_id
1 'polypeptide(L)'
;MPKYYPINEEAARRAKNANSFSDYVPGSATAAYREMVDRAYTLGKQQKGRVDPMYHEKIDGLIDRYARKLAENINQCNLIDARVPSILIAGGSNFPVRKKEKQNAARDKNMGEYMQIEGLLDKVRSTGMGGISADDDRAVEKLEAKLAGLEAMQEEMKTVNAYYRKHKTLEGCPVLSAEEIGKFQSSMASDWRKNPVPYPSYLLTNNNANIRRTRQRIEDLKSQSEYAGWAFPGGRAEINEGENRLQLFFEEKPSEEQRRELKSNGFKWAPSQGAWQRQLTKNAIYAAGRMEFLRPEDGQSPYQLQPFARKTEKDMTR
;
A
#
# COMPACT_ATOMS: atom_id res chain seq x y z
N MET A 1 -12.21 11.95 -18.12
CA MET A 1 -11.39 12.74 -19.06
C MET A 1 -10.27 13.41 -18.28
N PRO A 2 -9.10 13.66 -18.88
CA PRO A 2 -8.01 14.32 -18.19
C PRO A 2 -8.39 15.73 -17.70
N LYS A 3 -8.14 16.00 -16.42
CA LYS A 3 -8.24 17.34 -15.84
C LYS A 3 -6.86 18.01 -15.89
N TYR A 4 -6.81 19.16 -16.55
CA TYR A 4 -5.59 19.95 -16.72
C TYR A 4 -5.63 21.21 -15.85
N TYR A 5 -4.45 21.67 -15.44
CA TYR A 5 -4.25 22.89 -14.68
C TYR A 5 -3.49 23.93 -15.53
N PRO A 6 -3.68 25.24 -15.26
CA PRO A 6 -3.14 26.30 -16.10
C PRO A 6 -1.61 26.38 -16.06
N ILE A 7 -0.99 26.53 -17.22
CA ILE A 7 0.45 26.80 -17.38
C ILE A 7 0.64 28.26 -17.77
N ASN A 8 1.60 28.92 -17.12
CA ASN A 8 1.98 30.30 -17.40
C ASN A 8 2.96 30.35 -18.58
N GLU A 9 2.40 30.38 -19.78
CA GLU A 9 3.12 30.49 -21.06
C GLU A 9 3.99 31.76 -21.16
N GLU A 10 3.57 32.86 -20.54
CA GLU A 10 4.36 34.09 -20.55
C GLU A 10 5.64 33.95 -19.71
N ALA A 11 5.53 33.30 -18.54
CA ALA A 11 6.70 32.95 -17.73
C ALA A 11 7.63 31.98 -18.48
N ALA A 12 7.07 30.99 -19.18
CA ALA A 12 7.83 30.05 -20.01
C ALA A 12 8.58 30.76 -21.14
N ARG A 13 7.92 31.71 -21.83
CA ARG A 13 8.55 32.57 -22.84
C ARG A 13 9.69 33.39 -22.27
N ARG A 14 9.48 34.05 -21.12
CA ARG A 14 10.55 34.82 -20.44
C ARG A 14 11.72 33.95 -20.03
N ALA A 15 11.46 32.74 -19.52
CA ALA A 15 12.49 31.76 -19.19
C ALA A 15 13.29 31.34 -20.43
N LYS A 16 12.61 31.06 -21.54
CA LYS A 16 13.25 30.70 -22.81
C LYS A 16 14.17 31.81 -23.31
N ASN A 17 13.68 33.04 -23.37
CA ASN A 17 14.46 34.20 -23.83
C ASN A 17 15.66 34.48 -22.93
N ALA A 18 15.54 34.24 -21.62
CA ALA A 18 16.65 34.40 -20.68
C ALA A 18 17.75 33.33 -20.87
N ASN A 19 17.44 32.17 -21.44
CA ASN A 19 18.37 31.03 -21.47
C ASN A 19 18.76 30.55 -22.88
N SER A 20 18.11 31.03 -23.94
CA SER A 20 18.30 30.54 -25.30
C SER A 20 18.17 31.64 -26.34
N PHE A 21 18.94 31.55 -27.42
CA PHE A 21 18.82 32.44 -28.59
C PHE A 21 17.68 32.05 -29.54
N SER A 22 17.10 30.85 -29.39
CA SER A 22 15.96 30.44 -30.21
C SER A 22 14.65 30.96 -29.66
N ASP A 23 13.74 31.30 -30.58
CA ASP A 23 12.43 31.81 -30.23
C ASP A 23 11.60 30.77 -29.46
N TYR A 24 10.76 31.29 -28.56
CA TYR A 24 9.80 30.46 -27.85
C TYR A 24 8.63 30.10 -28.76
N VAL A 25 8.35 28.80 -28.87
CA VAL A 25 7.15 28.30 -29.56
C VAL A 25 5.94 28.45 -28.63
N PRO A 26 4.93 29.28 -28.97
CA PRO A 26 3.75 29.47 -28.13
C PRO A 26 3.00 28.16 -27.89
N GLY A 27 2.59 27.91 -26.65
CA GLY A 27 1.85 26.70 -26.26
C GLY A 27 2.72 25.49 -25.98
N SER A 28 4.04 25.57 -26.20
CA SER A 28 4.95 24.43 -26.04
C SER A 28 5.05 23.94 -24.59
N ALA A 29 5.00 24.84 -23.60
CA ALA A 29 5.04 24.44 -22.19
C ALA A 29 3.74 23.75 -21.78
N THR A 30 2.60 24.27 -22.22
CA THR A 30 1.28 23.65 -22.03
C THR A 30 1.21 22.29 -22.69
N ALA A 31 1.74 22.14 -23.91
CA ALA A 31 1.76 20.87 -24.63
C ALA A 31 2.60 19.81 -23.88
N ALA A 32 3.81 20.17 -23.44
CA ALA A 32 4.68 19.27 -22.68
C ALA A 32 4.02 18.83 -21.35
N TYR A 33 3.39 19.78 -20.63
CA TYR A 33 2.62 19.48 -19.43
C TYR A 33 1.46 18.51 -19.70
N ARG A 34 0.65 18.78 -20.74
CA ARG A 34 -0.49 17.92 -21.10
C ARG A 34 -0.03 16.50 -21.44
N GLU A 35 1.06 16.36 -22.17
CA GLU A 35 1.61 15.05 -22.51
C GLU A 35 1.96 14.23 -21.26
N MET A 36 2.62 14.85 -20.26
CA MET A 36 2.94 14.19 -19.00
C MET A 36 1.68 13.78 -18.23
N VAL A 37 0.67 14.65 -18.20
CA VAL A 37 -0.62 14.36 -17.58
C VAL A 37 -1.35 13.23 -18.30
N ASP A 38 -1.36 13.21 -19.63
CA ASP A 38 -2.01 12.17 -20.42
C ASP A 38 -1.37 10.79 -20.21
N ARG A 39 -0.04 10.74 -20.08
CA ARG A 39 0.67 9.52 -19.65
C ARG A 39 0.23 9.08 -18.25
N ALA A 40 0.06 10.01 -17.30
CA ALA A 40 -0.42 9.70 -15.96
C ALA A 40 -1.86 9.15 -15.95
N TYR A 41 -2.76 9.71 -16.78
CA TYR A 41 -4.13 9.19 -16.95
C TYR A 41 -4.14 7.80 -17.59
N THR A 42 -3.27 7.56 -18.59
CA THR A 42 -3.10 6.25 -19.21
C THR A 42 -2.64 5.21 -18.18
N LEU A 43 -1.66 5.57 -17.35
CA LEU A 43 -1.20 4.75 -16.24
C LEU A 43 -2.34 4.44 -15.25
N GLY A 44 -3.15 5.43 -14.91
CA GLY A 44 -4.34 5.26 -14.07
C GLY A 44 -5.34 4.26 -14.65
N LYS A 45 -5.65 4.38 -15.94
CA LYS A 45 -6.56 3.47 -16.64
C LYS A 45 -6.04 2.03 -16.63
N GLN A 46 -4.74 1.85 -16.90
CA GLN A 46 -4.10 0.54 -16.83
C GLN A 46 -4.20 -0.05 -15.43
N GLN A 47 -3.90 0.75 -14.39
CA GLN A 47 -3.96 0.28 -13.01
C GLN A 47 -5.38 -0.10 -12.59
N LYS A 48 -6.38 0.72 -12.91
CA LYS A 48 -7.80 0.45 -12.64
C LYS A 48 -8.30 -0.85 -13.27
N GLY A 49 -7.76 -1.24 -14.42
CA GLY A 49 -8.08 -2.53 -15.04
C GLY A 49 -7.53 -3.75 -14.28
N ARG A 50 -6.56 -3.56 -13.38
CA ARG A 50 -5.90 -4.63 -12.61
C ARG A 50 -6.40 -4.71 -11.16
N VAL A 51 -7.01 -3.65 -10.65
CA VAL A 51 -7.38 -3.52 -9.24
C VAL A 51 -8.88 -3.36 -9.05
N ASP A 52 -9.33 -3.71 -7.85
CA ASP A 52 -10.73 -3.60 -7.45
C ASP A 52 -11.26 -2.15 -7.58
N PRO A 53 -12.55 -1.97 -7.95
CA PRO A 53 -13.20 -0.66 -8.05
C PRO A 53 -13.05 0.25 -6.83
N MET A 54 -12.93 -0.32 -5.61
CA MET A 54 -12.70 0.45 -4.38
C MET A 54 -11.47 1.36 -4.46
N TYR A 55 -10.44 0.99 -5.23
CA TYR A 55 -9.22 1.80 -5.36
C TYR A 55 -9.30 2.88 -6.44
N HIS A 56 -10.36 2.90 -7.26
CA HIS A 56 -10.43 3.75 -8.44
C HIS A 56 -10.44 5.23 -8.09
N GLU A 57 -11.19 5.63 -7.05
CA GLU A 57 -11.23 7.00 -6.57
C GLU A 57 -9.87 7.46 -6.01
N LYS A 58 -9.18 6.58 -5.27
CA LYS A 58 -7.84 6.86 -4.76
C LYS A 58 -6.83 7.06 -5.90
N ILE A 59 -6.90 6.25 -6.94
CA ILE A 59 -6.06 6.39 -8.14
C ILE A 59 -6.36 7.74 -8.81
N ASP A 60 -7.64 8.09 -9.00
CA ASP A 60 -8.01 9.39 -9.59
C ASP A 60 -7.52 10.58 -8.76
N GLY A 61 -7.66 10.51 -7.44
CA GLY A 61 -7.17 11.55 -6.53
C GLY A 61 -5.65 11.72 -6.54
N LEU A 62 -4.90 10.63 -6.77
CA LEU A 62 -3.44 10.69 -6.95
C LEU A 62 -3.07 11.34 -8.28
N ILE A 63 -3.79 11.04 -9.35
CA ILE A 63 -3.55 11.60 -10.69
C ILE A 63 -3.92 13.09 -10.73
N ASP A 64 -5.04 13.48 -10.12
CA ASP A 64 -5.43 14.89 -9.99
C ASP A 64 -4.38 15.69 -9.21
N ARG A 65 -3.89 15.12 -8.10
CA ARG A 65 -2.81 15.72 -7.30
C ARG A 65 -1.52 15.85 -8.10
N TYR A 66 -1.16 14.83 -8.89
CA TYR A 66 -0.02 14.87 -9.80
C TYR A 66 -0.16 16.01 -10.81
N ALA A 67 -1.29 16.06 -11.52
CA ALA A 67 -1.55 17.07 -12.54
C ALA A 67 -1.50 18.49 -11.98
N ARG A 68 -2.06 18.73 -10.79
CA ARG A 68 -2.02 20.04 -10.14
C ARG A 68 -0.60 20.43 -9.74
N LYS A 69 0.08 19.58 -8.98
CA LYS A 69 1.42 19.88 -8.46
C LYS A 69 2.45 20.01 -9.58
N LEU A 70 2.32 19.21 -10.65
CA LEU A 70 3.17 19.32 -11.81
C LEU A 70 3.02 20.69 -12.50
N ALA A 71 1.80 21.18 -12.66
CA ALA A 71 1.58 22.52 -13.22
C ALA A 71 2.19 23.63 -12.34
N GLU A 72 1.96 23.55 -11.02
CA GLU A 72 2.56 24.48 -10.05
C GLU A 72 4.10 24.48 -10.12
N ASN A 73 4.70 23.28 -10.17
CA ASN A 73 6.16 23.11 -10.25
C ASN A 73 6.74 23.58 -11.59
N ILE A 74 6.08 23.31 -12.72
CA ILE A 74 6.50 23.82 -14.04
C ILE A 74 6.44 25.35 -14.07
N ASN A 75 5.35 25.94 -13.57
CA ASN A 75 5.21 27.40 -13.49
C ASN A 75 6.31 28.01 -12.60
N GLN A 76 6.61 27.37 -11.47
CA GLN A 76 7.68 27.82 -10.58
C GLN A 76 9.06 27.67 -11.22
N CYS A 77 9.31 26.58 -11.95
CA CYS A 77 10.54 26.38 -12.73
C CYS A 77 10.73 27.51 -13.75
N ASN A 78 9.70 27.83 -14.54
CA ASN A 78 9.73 28.93 -15.50
C ASN A 78 10.03 30.28 -14.83
N LEU A 79 9.39 30.56 -13.68
CA LEU A 79 9.67 31.77 -12.91
C LEU A 79 11.10 31.81 -12.37
N ILE A 80 11.66 30.68 -11.94
CA ILE A 80 13.05 30.57 -11.47
C ILE A 80 13.99 30.83 -12.65
N ASP A 81 13.79 30.16 -13.78
CA ASP A 81 14.67 30.23 -14.95
C ASP A 81 14.67 31.61 -15.62
N ALA A 82 13.60 32.38 -15.48
CA ALA A 82 13.53 33.77 -15.95
C ALA A 82 14.30 34.79 -15.08
N ARG A 83 14.75 34.43 -13.87
CA ARG A 83 15.37 35.41 -12.92
C ARG A 83 16.72 35.95 -13.37
N VAL A 84 17.57 35.07 -13.90
CA VAL A 84 18.95 35.39 -14.27
C VAL A 84 19.23 34.81 -15.65
N PRO A 85 19.53 35.65 -16.66
CA PRO A 85 19.89 35.17 -17.98
C PRO A 85 21.12 34.25 -17.95
N SER A 86 21.25 33.39 -18.95
CA SER A 86 22.44 32.56 -19.10
C SER A 86 23.66 33.42 -19.43
N ILE A 87 24.87 32.90 -19.17
CA ILE A 87 26.12 33.60 -19.49
C ILE A 87 26.26 33.86 -20.99
N LEU A 88 25.66 33.01 -21.83
CA LEU A 88 25.62 33.19 -23.28
C LEU A 88 24.75 34.39 -23.68
N ILE A 89 23.67 34.65 -22.95
CA ILE A 89 22.77 35.79 -23.21
C ILE A 89 23.32 37.09 -22.62
N ALA A 90 23.83 37.06 -21.38
CA ALA A 90 24.32 38.26 -20.69
C ALA A 90 25.76 38.66 -21.04
N GLY A 91 26.55 37.74 -21.62
CA GLY A 91 27.98 37.90 -21.82
C GLY A 91 28.79 37.73 -20.52
N GLY A 92 30.03 37.26 -20.64
CA GLY A 92 30.88 36.96 -19.48
C GLY A 92 31.18 38.16 -18.57
N SER A 93 31.31 39.36 -19.15
CA SER A 93 31.68 40.57 -18.41
C SER A 93 30.56 41.11 -17.50
N ASN A 94 29.29 40.82 -17.80
CA ASN A 94 28.12 41.33 -17.08
C ASN A 94 27.34 40.24 -16.32
N PHE A 95 27.90 39.04 -16.20
CA PHE A 95 27.18 37.90 -15.64
C PHE A 95 27.08 37.97 -14.10
N PRO A 96 25.86 38.00 -13.51
CA PRO A 96 25.70 38.17 -12.08
C PRO A 96 25.83 36.83 -11.33
N VAL A 97 27.07 36.35 -11.12
CA VAL A 97 27.41 35.05 -10.53
C VAL A 97 26.63 34.75 -9.24
N ARG A 98 26.68 35.63 -8.23
CA ARG A 98 25.99 35.43 -6.94
C ARG A 98 24.47 35.31 -7.08
N LYS A 99 23.86 35.97 -8.08
CA LYS A 99 22.42 35.82 -8.36
C LYS A 99 22.14 34.49 -9.05
N LYS A 100 23.02 34.04 -9.95
CA LYS A 100 22.93 32.72 -10.58
C LYS A 100 23.04 31.59 -9.57
N GLU A 101 23.95 31.68 -8.61
CA GLU A 101 24.07 30.70 -7.52
C GLU A 101 22.76 30.55 -6.74
N LYS A 102 22.11 31.67 -6.40
CA LYS A 102 20.78 31.66 -5.76
C LYS A 102 19.68 31.08 -6.66
N GLN A 103 19.73 31.36 -7.96
CA GLN A 103 18.82 30.76 -8.94
C GLN A 103 19.01 29.24 -9.01
N ASN A 104 20.26 28.76 -9.05
CA ASN A 104 20.58 27.33 -9.05
C ASN A 104 20.07 26.65 -7.78
N ALA A 105 20.31 27.23 -6.61
CA ALA A 105 19.79 26.69 -5.35
C ALA A 105 18.25 26.63 -5.32
N ALA A 106 17.56 27.59 -5.94
CA ALA A 106 16.11 27.54 -6.09
C ALA A 106 15.67 26.45 -7.09
N ARG A 107 16.40 26.30 -8.20
CA ARG A 107 16.17 25.25 -9.20
C ARG A 107 16.34 23.85 -8.61
N ASP A 108 17.36 23.65 -7.77
CA ASP A 108 17.62 22.37 -7.11
C ASP A 108 16.48 21.99 -6.15
N LYS A 109 15.96 22.96 -5.39
CA LYS A 109 14.76 22.76 -4.57
C LYS A 109 13.53 22.40 -5.41
N ASN A 110 13.30 23.13 -6.51
CA ASN A 110 12.19 22.85 -7.43
C ASN A 110 12.32 21.45 -8.06
N MET A 111 13.54 21.01 -8.39
CA MET A 111 13.80 19.67 -8.88
C MET A 111 13.52 18.61 -7.80
N GLY A 112 13.87 18.86 -6.55
CA GLY A 112 13.50 17.99 -5.43
C GLY A 112 11.99 17.80 -5.29
N GLU A 113 11.22 18.88 -5.45
CA GLU A 113 9.75 18.81 -5.48
C GLU A 113 9.23 18.03 -6.70
N TYR A 114 9.82 18.25 -7.88
CA TYR A 114 9.49 17.50 -9.09
C TYR A 114 9.66 15.99 -8.89
N MET A 115 10.74 15.54 -8.26
CA MET A 115 10.96 14.12 -7.95
C MET A 115 9.89 13.57 -7.00
N GLN A 116 9.43 14.36 -6.04
CA GLN A 116 8.32 13.95 -5.17
C GLN A 116 6.97 13.87 -5.92
N ILE A 117 6.77 14.74 -6.92
CA ILE A 117 5.60 14.73 -7.80
C ILE A 117 5.62 13.46 -8.66
N GLU A 118 6.74 13.13 -9.29
CA GLU A 118 6.92 11.87 -10.05
C GLU A 118 6.68 10.64 -9.17
N GLY A 119 7.10 10.67 -7.90
CA GLY A 119 6.80 9.61 -6.93
C GLY A 119 5.31 9.38 -6.66
N LEU A 120 4.41 10.29 -7.06
CA LEU A 120 2.96 10.03 -7.05
C LEU A 120 2.56 8.97 -8.09
N LEU A 121 3.26 8.87 -9.22
CA LEU A 121 3.00 7.85 -10.24
C LEU A 121 3.37 6.46 -9.73
N ASP A 122 4.42 6.35 -8.91
CA ASP A 122 4.76 5.08 -8.23
C ASP A 122 3.71 4.69 -7.18
N LYS A 123 3.10 5.68 -6.52
CA LYS A 123 1.93 5.44 -5.65
C LYS A 123 0.72 4.96 -6.44
N VAL A 124 0.50 5.49 -7.65
CA VAL A 124 -0.55 4.98 -8.55
C VAL A 124 -0.27 3.50 -8.88
N ARG A 125 0.94 3.17 -9.34
CA ARG A 125 1.35 1.80 -9.68
C ARG A 125 1.19 0.79 -8.54
N SER A 126 1.45 1.22 -7.30
CA SER A 126 1.39 0.34 -6.12
C SER A 126 0.00 0.27 -5.49
N THR A 127 -0.90 1.21 -5.80
CA THR A 127 -2.25 1.23 -5.21
C THR A 127 -3.04 0.01 -5.66
N GLY A 128 -3.60 -0.73 -4.69
CA GLY A 128 -4.38 -1.95 -4.95
C GLY A 128 -3.56 -3.19 -5.29
N MET A 129 -2.22 -3.11 -5.31
CA MET A 129 -1.32 -4.25 -5.53
C MET A 129 -0.89 -4.96 -4.24
N GLY A 130 -1.26 -4.41 -3.09
CA GLY A 130 -0.98 -5.02 -1.78
C GLY A 130 -1.87 -6.23 -1.49
N GLY A 131 -1.65 -6.86 -0.34
CA GLY A 131 -2.58 -7.87 0.16
C GLY A 131 -3.97 -7.28 0.41
N ILE A 132 -5.00 -8.15 0.44
CA ILE A 132 -6.37 -7.77 0.80
C ILE A 132 -6.33 -7.01 2.13
N SER A 133 -6.87 -5.79 2.19
CA SER A 133 -6.85 -4.97 3.42
C SER A 133 -7.86 -5.52 4.44
N ALA A 134 -7.64 -5.26 5.72
CA ALA A 134 -8.66 -5.51 6.75
C ALA A 134 -9.76 -4.42 6.75
N ASP A 135 -9.45 -3.24 6.21
CA ASP A 135 -10.37 -2.09 6.11
C ASP A 135 -11.22 -2.13 4.82
N ASP A 136 -11.22 -3.25 4.10
CA ASP A 136 -12.02 -3.46 2.89
C ASP A 136 -13.32 -4.15 3.29
N ASP A 137 -14.48 -3.55 2.99
CA ASP A 137 -15.79 -4.11 3.35
C ASP A 137 -16.00 -5.52 2.78
N ARG A 138 -15.36 -5.83 1.65
CA ARG A 138 -15.38 -7.14 1.00
C ARG A 138 -14.13 -7.97 1.30
N ALA A 139 -13.38 -7.64 2.35
CA ALA A 139 -12.16 -8.35 2.74
C ALA A 139 -12.40 -9.85 2.95
N VAL A 140 -13.49 -10.19 3.65
CA VAL A 140 -13.87 -11.58 3.94
C VAL A 140 -14.18 -12.33 2.65
N GLU A 141 -15.04 -11.78 1.80
CA GLU A 141 -15.40 -12.39 0.50
C GLU A 141 -14.16 -12.64 -0.38
N LYS A 142 -13.27 -11.65 -0.47
CA LYS A 142 -12.03 -11.75 -1.25
C LYS A 142 -11.08 -12.81 -0.67
N LEU A 143 -11.00 -12.92 0.64
CA LEU A 143 -10.18 -13.93 1.30
C LEU A 143 -10.77 -15.33 1.14
N GLU A 144 -12.10 -15.48 1.14
CA GLU A 144 -12.79 -16.74 0.88
C GLU A 144 -12.58 -17.20 -0.58
N ALA A 145 -12.70 -16.31 -1.56
CA ALA A 145 -12.38 -16.61 -2.95
C ALA A 145 -10.90 -17.04 -3.12
N LYS A 146 -9.99 -16.35 -2.43
CA LYS A 146 -8.57 -16.73 -2.40
C LYS A 146 -8.38 -18.11 -1.75
N LEU A 147 -9.07 -18.39 -0.66
CA LEU A 147 -9.00 -19.66 0.04
C LEU A 147 -9.46 -20.81 -0.87
N ALA A 148 -10.59 -20.65 -1.55
CA ALA A 148 -11.10 -21.63 -2.51
C ALA A 148 -10.09 -21.92 -3.63
N GLY A 149 -9.45 -20.87 -4.17
CA GLY A 149 -8.38 -21.05 -5.17
C GLY A 149 -7.16 -21.81 -4.63
N LEU A 150 -6.72 -21.52 -3.41
CA LEU A 150 -5.61 -22.24 -2.78
C LEU A 150 -5.95 -23.71 -2.51
N GLU A 151 -7.19 -24.00 -2.11
CA GLU A 151 -7.71 -25.36 -1.88
C GLU A 151 -7.83 -26.15 -3.18
N ALA A 152 -8.37 -25.55 -4.24
CA ALA A 152 -8.42 -26.15 -5.57
C ALA A 152 -7.02 -26.49 -6.09
N MET A 153 -6.08 -25.55 -5.99
CA MET A 153 -4.67 -25.77 -6.36
C MET A 153 -4.03 -26.90 -5.53
N GLN A 154 -4.37 -27.01 -4.23
CA GLN A 154 -3.88 -28.09 -3.39
C GLN A 154 -4.35 -29.46 -3.87
N GLU A 155 -5.64 -29.59 -4.19
CA GLU A 155 -6.22 -30.84 -4.66
C GLU A 155 -5.74 -31.21 -6.06
N GLU A 156 -5.55 -30.25 -6.96
CA GLU A 156 -4.90 -30.45 -8.25
C GLU A 156 -3.48 -31.02 -8.07
N MET A 157 -2.63 -30.36 -7.28
CA MET A 157 -1.26 -30.81 -7.02
C MET A 157 -1.21 -32.23 -6.44
N LYS A 158 -2.12 -32.57 -5.51
CA LYS A 158 -2.22 -33.91 -4.94
C LYS A 158 -2.64 -34.93 -5.99
N THR A 159 -3.64 -34.61 -6.81
CA THR A 159 -4.20 -35.49 -7.83
C THR A 159 -3.18 -35.79 -8.92
N VAL A 160 -2.50 -34.76 -9.43
CA VAL A 160 -1.43 -34.91 -10.43
C VAL A 160 -0.29 -35.76 -9.90
N ASN A 161 0.18 -35.50 -8.68
CA ASN A 161 1.23 -36.31 -8.08
C ASN A 161 0.79 -37.74 -7.81
N ALA A 162 -0.48 -37.96 -7.42
CA ALA A 162 -1.02 -39.30 -7.23
C ALA A 162 -1.11 -40.07 -8.55
N TYR A 163 -1.58 -39.41 -9.61
CA TYR A 163 -1.60 -39.95 -10.96
C TYR A 163 -0.19 -40.35 -11.42
N TYR A 164 0.77 -39.43 -11.32
CA TYR A 164 2.16 -39.68 -11.70
C TYR A 164 2.79 -40.82 -10.88
N ARG A 165 2.52 -40.90 -9.57
CA ARG A 165 3.02 -41.99 -8.72
C ARG A 165 2.55 -43.37 -9.21
N LYS A 166 1.30 -43.47 -9.68
CA LYS A 166 0.66 -44.72 -10.16
C LYS A 166 1.06 -45.07 -11.59
N HIS A 167 1.08 -44.08 -12.50
CA HIS A 167 1.22 -44.31 -13.93
C HIS A 167 2.63 -44.03 -14.47
N LYS A 168 3.49 -43.33 -13.71
CA LYS A 168 4.83 -42.87 -14.13
C LYS A 168 4.85 -41.96 -15.37
N THR A 169 3.68 -41.55 -15.84
CA THR A 169 3.47 -40.59 -16.92
C THR A 169 2.41 -39.58 -16.50
N LEU A 170 2.39 -38.45 -17.19
CA LEU A 170 1.34 -37.42 -17.08
C LEU A 170 0.35 -37.49 -18.25
N GLU A 171 0.63 -38.31 -19.26
CA GLU A 171 -0.28 -38.52 -20.39
C GLU A 171 -1.60 -39.12 -19.91
N GLY A 172 -2.71 -38.52 -20.33
CA GLY A 172 -4.07 -38.92 -19.91
C GLY A 172 -4.48 -38.46 -18.51
N CYS A 173 -3.71 -37.59 -17.85
CA CYS A 173 -4.12 -37.03 -16.56
C CYS A 173 -5.38 -36.15 -16.74
N PRO A 174 -6.52 -36.44 -16.09
CA PRO A 174 -7.80 -35.77 -16.36
C PRO A 174 -7.86 -34.32 -15.87
N VAL A 175 -6.93 -33.91 -15.00
CA VAL A 175 -6.90 -32.58 -14.39
C VAL A 175 -5.94 -31.63 -15.15
N LEU A 176 -5.18 -32.14 -16.12
CA LEU A 176 -4.21 -31.36 -16.88
C LEU A 176 -4.58 -31.28 -18.36
N SER A 177 -4.42 -30.11 -18.96
CA SER A 177 -4.44 -29.93 -20.40
C SER A 177 -3.16 -30.45 -21.06
N ALA A 178 -3.20 -30.73 -22.37
CA ALA A 178 -2.03 -31.18 -23.13
C ALA A 178 -0.86 -30.18 -23.06
N GLU A 179 -1.16 -28.87 -23.02
CA GLU A 179 -0.14 -27.82 -22.88
C GLU A 179 0.54 -27.88 -21.51
N GLU A 180 -0.23 -28.06 -20.42
CA GLU A 180 0.30 -28.17 -19.06
C GLU A 180 1.14 -29.44 -18.89
N ILE A 181 0.70 -30.57 -19.47
CA ILE A 181 1.47 -31.81 -19.50
C ILE A 181 2.84 -31.56 -20.15
N GLY A 182 2.88 -30.88 -21.30
CA GLY A 182 4.13 -30.52 -21.97
C GLY A 182 5.05 -29.65 -21.09
N LYS A 183 4.49 -28.65 -20.41
CA LYS A 183 5.24 -27.80 -19.46
C LYS A 183 5.83 -28.61 -18.31
N PHE A 184 5.07 -29.52 -17.70
CA PHE A 184 5.58 -30.39 -16.63
C PHE A 184 6.68 -31.31 -17.13
N GLN A 185 6.50 -31.94 -18.29
CA GLN A 185 7.51 -32.82 -18.89
C GLN A 185 8.82 -32.06 -19.17
N SER A 186 8.75 -30.86 -19.77
CA SER A 186 9.93 -30.02 -19.99
C SER A 186 10.59 -29.61 -18.68
N SER A 187 9.80 -29.15 -17.70
CA SER A 187 10.32 -28.77 -16.37
C SER A 187 11.01 -29.93 -15.68
N MET A 188 10.44 -31.12 -15.73
CA MET A 188 10.99 -32.33 -15.13
C MET A 188 12.26 -32.81 -15.84
N ALA A 189 12.31 -32.71 -17.17
CA ALA A 189 13.51 -33.05 -17.94
C ALA A 189 14.69 -32.12 -17.66
N SER A 190 14.40 -30.85 -17.35
CA SER A 190 15.40 -29.85 -16.95
C SER A 190 15.71 -29.82 -15.44
N ASP A 191 15.01 -30.63 -14.63
CA ASP A 191 15.22 -30.66 -13.18
C ASP A 191 16.49 -31.46 -12.86
N TRP A 192 17.35 -30.86 -12.03
CA TRP A 192 18.62 -31.46 -11.60
C TRP A 192 18.44 -32.61 -10.61
N ARG A 193 17.23 -32.81 -10.07
CA ARG A 193 16.93 -33.86 -9.09
C ARG A 193 16.96 -35.24 -9.73
N LYS A 194 17.47 -36.22 -8.97
CA LYS A 194 17.53 -37.63 -9.40
C LYS A 194 16.16 -38.24 -9.74
N ASN A 195 15.11 -37.84 -9.02
CA ASN A 195 13.74 -38.30 -9.22
C ASN A 195 12.81 -37.08 -9.32
N PRO A 196 12.71 -36.44 -10.49
CA PRO A 196 11.83 -35.30 -10.66
C PRO A 196 10.37 -35.74 -10.54
N VAL A 197 9.56 -34.89 -9.93
CA VAL A 197 8.12 -35.08 -9.76
C VAL A 197 7.40 -33.83 -10.27
N PRO A 198 6.14 -33.95 -10.74
CA PRO A 198 5.41 -32.83 -11.30
C PRO A 198 5.30 -31.66 -10.31
N TYR A 199 4.84 -31.93 -9.09
CA TYR A 199 4.83 -30.97 -8.00
C TYR A 199 5.71 -31.45 -6.84
N PRO A 200 6.83 -30.78 -6.57
CA PRO A 200 7.65 -31.08 -5.40
C PRO A 200 6.94 -30.88 -4.06
N SER A 201 7.35 -31.62 -3.02
CA SER A 201 6.72 -31.59 -1.69
C SER A 201 6.68 -30.20 -1.05
N TYR A 202 7.71 -29.38 -1.25
CA TYR A 202 7.76 -28.03 -0.68
C TYR A 202 6.64 -27.12 -1.21
N LEU A 203 6.17 -27.31 -2.45
CA LEU A 203 5.04 -26.55 -3.00
C LEU A 203 3.75 -26.86 -2.25
N LEU A 204 3.48 -28.14 -1.99
CA LEU A 204 2.30 -28.56 -1.21
C LEU A 204 2.37 -28.06 0.22
N THR A 205 3.54 -28.13 0.87
CA THR A 205 3.73 -27.64 2.24
C THR A 205 3.51 -26.13 2.33
N ASN A 206 4.09 -25.37 1.40
CA ASN A 206 3.93 -23.92 1.35
C ASN A 206 2.49 -23.50 1.10
N ASN A 207 1.79 -24.18 0.18
CA ASN A 207 0.39 -23.91 -0.11
C ASN A 207 -0.52 -24.25 1.08
N ASN A 208 -0.32 -25.40 1.75
CA ASN A 208 -1.01 -25.72 2.99
C ASN A 208 -0.78 -24.68 4.11
N ALA A 209 0.44 -24.12 4.22
CA ALA A 209 0.71 -23.03 5.15
C ALA A 209 -0.06 -21.75 4.77
N ASN A 210 -0.18 -21.43 3.47
CA ASN A 210 -1.00 -20.32 2.98
C ASN A 210 -2.50 -20.54 3.26
N ILE A 211 -3.03 -21.74 3.05
CA ILE A 211 -4.43 -22.12 3.36
C ILE A 211 -4.71 -21.86 4.84
N ARG A 212 -3.88 -22.42 5.74
CA ARG A 212 -4.04 -22.22 7.20
C ARG A 212 -4.01 -20.74 7.58
N ARG A 213 -3.04 -19.97 7.08
CA ARG A 213 -2.95 -18.52 7.32
C ARG A 213 -4.17 -17.75 6.81
N THR A 214 -4.70 -18.13 5.65
CA THR A 214 -5.86 -17.46 5.04
C THR A 214 -7.13 -17.77 5.82
N ARG A 215 -7.34 -19.03 6.23
CA ARG A 215 -8.46 -19.42 7.10
C ARG A 215 -8.43 -18.67 8.43
N GLN A 216 -7.28 -18.64 9.10
CA GLN A 216 -7.14 -17.90 10.36
C GLN A 216 -7.47 -16.41 10.18
N ARG A 217 -7.03 -15.81 9.07
CA ARG A 217 -7.31 -14.41 8.78
C ARG A 217 -8.80 -14.14 8.54
N ILE A 218 -9.51 -15.04 7.87
CA ILE A 218 -10.97 -14.92 7.66
C ILE A 218 -11.67 -14.97 9.01
N GLU A 219 -11.31 -15.93 9.87
CA GLU A 219 -11.87 -16.06 11.21
C GLU A 219 -11.60 -14.82 12.08
N ASP A 220 -10.38 -14.30 12.05
CA ASP A 220 -10.00 -13.11 12.80
C ASP A 220 -10.82 -11.87 12.37
N LEU A 221 -11.14 -11.74 11.08
CA LEU A 221 -11.99 -10.66 10.57
C LEU A 221 -13.47 -10.89 10.91
N LYS A 222 -13.97 -12.14 10.82
CA LYS A 222 -15.36 -12.46 11.18
C LYS A 222 -15.65 -12.31 12.67
N SER A 223 -14.66 -12.59 13.52
CA SER A 223 -14.76 -12.42 14.99
C SER A 223 -14.51 -10.98 15.44
N GLN A 224 -14.23 -10.05 14.52
CA GLN A 224 -13.87 -8.70 14.88
C GLN A 224 -15.02 -7.88 15.49
N SER A 225 -16.26 -8.09 15.03
CA SER A 225 -17.44 -7.49 15.67
C SER A 225 -17.75 -8.08 17.04
N GLU A 226 -17.05 -9.12 17.47
CA GLU A 226 -17.21 -9.70 18.80
C GLU A 226 -16.23 -9.10 19.83
N TYR A 227 -15.27 -8.26 19.46
CA TYR A 227 -14.37 -7.69 20.47
C TYR A 227 -15.18 -6.83 21.47
N ALA A 228 -14.77 -6.84 22.74
CA ALA A 228 -15.40 -6.07 23.80
C ALA A 228 -14.45 -4.98 24.34
N GLY A 229 -14.99 -3.78 24.54
CA GLY A 229 -14.32 -2.70 25.26
C GLY A 229 -14.24 -3.00 26.76
N TRP A 230 -13.41 -2.25 27.48
CA TRP A 230 -13.25 -2.40 28.93
C TRP A 230 -12.88 -1.08 29.60
N ALA A 231 -13.18 -0.94 30.89
CA ALA A 231 -12.71 0.18 31.70
C ALA A 231 -11.36 -0.16 32.37
N PHE A 232 -10.52 0.84 32.59
CA PHE A 232 -9.25 0.71 33.30
C PHE A 232 -9.01 1.96 34.18
N PRO A 233 -8.10 1.93 35.16
CA PRO A 233 -7.85 3.09 36.01
C PRO A 233 -7.48 4.35 35.22
N GLY A 234 -8.30 5.40 35.34
CA GLY A 234 -8.10 6.68 34.65
C GLY A 234 -8.50 6.69 33.16
N GLY A 235 -9.32 5.74 32.71
CA GLY A 235 -9.82 5.73 31.34
C GLY A 235 -10.66 4.53 30.92
N ARG A 236 -10.88 4.41 29.62
CA ARG A 236 -11.61 3.28 29.01
C ARG A 236 -11.11 2.96 27.62
N ALA A 237 -11.19 1.69 27.26
CA ALA A 237 -10.92 1.16 25.95
C ALA A 237 -12.23 0.90 25.20
N GLU A 238 -12.38 1.53 24.05
CA GLU A 238 -13.53 1.38 23.18
C GLU A 238 -13.12 0.77 21.84
N ILE A 239 -14.07 0.08 21.21
CA ILE A 239 -13.91 -0.51 19.90
C ILE A 239 -14.67 0.34 18.91
N ASN A 240 -13.92 0.95 18.00
CA ASN A 240 -14.48 1.66 16.88
C ASN A 240 -14.53 0.70 15.69
N GLU A 241 -15.69 0.08 15.50
CA GLU A 241 -15.93 -0.85 14.40
C GLU A 241 -15.79 -0.16 13.04
N GLY A 242 -16.33 1.06 12.91
CA GLY A 242 -16.32 1.83 11.67
C GLY A 242 -14.91 2.22 11.18
N GLU A 243 -13.97 2.49 12.09
CA GLU A 243 -12.57 2.77 11.74
C GLU A 243 -11.63 1.56 11.90
N ASN A 244 -12.14 0.40 12.32
CA ASN A 244 -11.32 -0.77 12.65
C ASN A 244 -10.20 -0.43 13.67
N ARG A 245 -10.58 0.27 14.77
CA ARG A 245 -9.64 0.75 15.79
C ARG A 245 -9.99 0.26 17.20
N LEU A 246 -8.95 -0.10 17.94
CA LEU A 246 -8.98 -0.07 19.41
C LEU A 246 -8.59 1.35 19.84
N GLN A 247 -9.50 2.05 20.52
CA GLN A 247 -9.31 3.41 21.01
C GLN A 247 -9.20 3.41 22.53
N LEU A 248 -8.17 4.06 23.06
CA LEU A 248 -7.94 4.24 24.48
C LEU A 248 -8.18 5.71 24.82
N PHE A 249 -9.23 5.95 25.59
CA PHE A 249 -9.60 7.25 26.14
C PHE A 249 -9.08 7.34 27.56
N PHE A 250 -8.36 8.42 27.86
CA PHE A 250 -7.88 8.72 29.20
C PHE A 250 -8.59 9.98 29.71
N GLU A 251 -8.94 9.99 30.99
CA GLU A 251 -9.57 11.15 31.64
C GLU A 251 -8.58 12.30 31.77
N GLU A 252 -7.34 11.98 32.13
CA GLU A 252 -6.23 12.90 32.19
C GLU A 252 -5.14 12.53 31.19
N LYS A 253 -4.27 13.48 30.88
CA LYS A 253 -3.14 13.25 29.97
C LYS A 253 -2.20 12.19 30.58
N PRO A 254 -1.96 11.05 29.90
CA PRO A 254 -1.05 10.03 30.42
C PRO A 254 0.36 10.58 30.63
N SER A 255 1.06 10.00 31.62
CA SER A 255 2.43 10.37 31.96
C SER A 255 3.38 10.20 30.77
N GLU A 256 4.57 10.81 30.81
CA GLU A 256 5.56 10.62 29.74
C GLU A 256 5.96 9.16 29.55
N GLU A 257 6.09 8.42 30.65
CA GLU A 257 6.41 6.99 30.65
C GLU A 257 5.29 6.17 30.00
N GLN A 258 4.03 6.39 30.40
CA GLN A 258 2.87 5.74 29.80
C GLN A 258 2.77 6.04 28.29
N ARG A 259 3.01 7.29 27.88
CA ARG A 259 3.03 7.68 26.46
C ARG A 259 4.16 7.01 25.68
N ARG A 260 5.32 6.78 26.30
CA ARG A 260 6.43 6.05 25.68
C ARG A 260 6.08 4.57 25.50
N GLU A 261 5.43 3.97 26.49
CA GLU A 261 4.99 2.58 26.46
C GLU A 261 3.85 2.34 25.45
N LEU A 262 2.89 3.26 25.35
CA LEU A 262 1.86 3.24 24.31
C LEU A 262 2.49 3.26 22.91
N LYS A 263 3.46 4.14 22.68
CA LYS A 263 4.18 4.23 21.40
C LYS A 263 4.98 2.97 21.09
N SER A 264 5.68 2.39 22.07
CA SER A 264 6.45 1.15 21.86
C SER A 264 5.55 -0.04 21.54
N ASN A 265 4.32 -0.06 22.08
CA ASN A 265 3.28 -1.04 21.76
C ASN A 265 2.42 -0.67 20.52
N GLY A 266 2.82 0.36 19.77
CA GLY A 266 2.23 0.70 18.47
C GLY A 266 0.94 1.53 18.52
N PHE A 267 0.55 2.05 19.68
CA PHE A 267 -0.55 3.01 19.80
C PHE A 267 -0.10 4.40 19.35
N LYS A 268 -0.94 5.09 18.59
CA LYS A 268 -0.69 6.45 18.09
C LYS A 268 -1.78 7.39 18.60
N TRP A 269 -1.38 8.58 19.03
CA TRP A 269 -2.32 9.64 19.38
C TRP A 269 -3.06 10.13 18.13
N ALA A 270 -4.39 10.17 18.20
CA ALA A 270 -5.27 10.69 17.17
C ALA A 270 -5.96 11.97 17.69
N PRO A 271 -5.45 13.17 17.35
CA PRO A 271 -6.01 14.42 17.85
C PRO A 271 -7.48 14.64 17.51
N SER A 272 -7.93 14.16 16.36
CA SER A 272 -9.33 14.29 15.92
C SER A 272 -10.30 13.44 16.74
N GLN A 273 -9.81 12.34 17.32
CA GLN A 273 -10.61 11.42 18.14
C GLN A 273 -10.36 11.64 19.64
N GLY A 274 -9.35 12.42 20.03
CA GLY A 274 -8.96 12.59 21.44
C GLY A 274 -8.50 11.29 22.10
N ALA A 275 -8.01 10.31 21.33
CA ALA A 275 -7.70 8.97 21.82
C ALA A 275 -6.34 8.45 21.33
N TRP A 276 -5.76 7.54 22.11
CA TRP A 276 -4.66 6.69 21.66
C TRP A 276 -5.22 5.47 20.93
N GLN A 277 -4.82 5.24 19.69
CA GLN A 277 -5.44 4.19 18.88
C GLN A 277 -4.44 3.35 18.08
N ARG A 278 -4.83 2.11 17.79
CA ARG A 278 -4.16 1.21 16.84
C ARG A 278 -5.19 0.33 16.12
N GLN A 279 -4.76 -0.36 15.06
CA GLN A 279 -5.62 -1.31 14.34
C GLN A 279 -6.21 -2.36 15.29
N LEU A 280 -7.52 -2.57 15.23
CA LEU A 280 -8.20 -3.58 16.02
C LEU A 280 -7.80 -4.98 15.53
N THR A 281 -7.04 -5.68 16.36
CA THR A 281 -6.51 -7.03 16.10
C THR A 281 -6.37 -7.76 17.43
N LYS A 282 -6.31 -9.10 17.43
CA LYS A 282 -5.97 -9.87 18.66
C LYS A 282 -4.68 -9.35 19.32
N ASN A 283 -3.69 -8.99 18.52
CA ASN A 283 -2.43 -8.40 19.01
C ASN A 283 -2.61 -7.01 19.64
N ALA A 284 -3.64 -6.25 19.27
CA ALA A 284 -3.95 -4.98 19.92
C ALA A 284 -4.45 -5.17 21.34
N ILE A 285 -5.38 -6.12 21.53
CA ILE A 285 -5.86 -6.50 22.85
C ILE A 285 -4.73 -7.08 23.69
N TYR A 286 -3.91 -7.95 23.10
CA TYR A 286 -2.78 -8.55 23.80
C TYR A 286 -1.72 -7.52 24.21
N ALA A 287 -1.39 -6.56 23.34
CA ALA A 287 -0.49 -5.46 23.67
C ALA A 287 -1.08 -4.56 24.76
N ALA A 288 -2.39 -4.31 24.74
CA ALA A 288 -3.07 -3.58 25.81
C ALA A 288 -2.94 -4.30 27.16
N GLY A 289 -3.15 -5.62 27.20
CA GLY A 289 -3.05 -6.41 28.43
C GLY A 289 -1.64 -6.58 29.01
N ARG A 290 -0.60 -6.25 28.24
CA ARG A 290 0.79 -6.18 28.73
C ARG A 290 1.09 -4.91 29.51
N MET A 291 0.32 -3.85 29.32
CA MET A 291 0.48 -2.58 30.02
C MET A 291 -0.35 -2.59 31.30
N GLU A 292 0.30 -2.51 32.45
CA GLU A 292 -0.34 -2.63 33.79
C GLU A 292 -1.47 -1.61 33.96
N PHE A 293 -1.23 -0.36 33.55
CA PHE A 293 -2.17 0.76 33.70
C PHE A 293 -3.38 0.70 32.76
N LEU A 294 -3.44 -0.28 31.86
CA LEU A 294 -4.60 -0.53 30.98
C LEU A 294 -5.41 -1.75 31.41
N ARG A 295 -5.03 -2.41 32.51
CA ARG A 295 -5.78 -3.55 33.03
C ARG A 295 -7.07 -3.08 33.71
N PRO A 296 -8.18 -3.81 33.54
CA PRO A 296 -9.37 -3.67 34.36
C PRO A 296 -9.07 -3.75 35.86
N GLU A 297 -9.86 -3.05 36.66
CA GLU A 297 -9.77 -3.08 38.12
C GLU A 297 -10.02 -4.48 38.71
N ASP A 298 -10.79 -5.31 38.00
CA ASP A 298 -11.08 -6.71 38.36
C ASP A 298 -9.85 -7.64 38.27
N GLY A 299 -8.67 -7.12 37.88
CA GLY A 299 -7.41 -7.86 37.78
C GLY A 299 -7.32 -8.82 36.60
N GLN A 300 -8.40 -8.98 35.83
CA GLN A 300 -8.42 -9.77 34.60
C GLN A 300 -7.61 -9.08 33.49
N SER A 301 -7.00 -9.87 32.61
CA SER A 301 -6.38 -9.32 31.41
C SER A 301 -7.45 -8.87 30.40
N PRO A 302 -7.26 -7.75 29.68
CA PRO A 302 -8.08 -7.37 28.53
C PRO A 302 -8.34 -8.50 27.53
N TYR A 303 -7.41 -9.46 27.42
CA TYR A 303 -7.55 -10.66 26.60
C TYR A 303 -8.64 -11.62 27.11
N GLN A 304 -8.71 -11.83 28.42
CA GLN A 304 -9.70 -12.74 29.06
C GLN A 304 -11.13 -12.20 28.98
N LEU A 305 -11.27 -10.88 28.87
CA LEU A 305 -12.57 -10.24 28.69
C LEU A 305 -13.18 -10.50 27.30
N GLN A 306 -12.36 -10.90 26.32
CA GLN A 306 -12.83 -11.03 24.95
C GLN A 306 -13.61 -12.33 24.72
N PRO A 307 -14.66 -12.32 23.88
CA PRO A 307 -15.47 -13.50 23.60
C PRO A 307 -14.70 -14.70 23.03
N PHE A 308 -13.63 -14.47 22.25
CA PHE A 308 -12.83 -15.56 21.72
C PHE A 308 -12.05 -16.32 22.80
N ALA A 309 -11.62 -15.67 23.89
CA ALA A 309 -10.92 -16.34 24.99
C ALA A 309 -11.86 -17.30 25.73
N ARG A 310 -13.13 -16.90 25.90
CA ARG A 310 -14.19 -17.71 26.50
C ARG A 310 -14.58 -18.93 25.64
N LYS A 311 -14.47 -18.83 24.30
CA LYS A 311 -14.68 -19.95 23.38
C LYS A 311 -13.56 -21.00 23.52
N THR A 312 -12.29 -20.56 23.63
CA THR A 312 -11.14 -21.47 23.79
C THR A 312 -11.20 -22.27 25.09
N GLU A 313 -11.60 -21.66 26.21
CA GLU A 313 -11.75 -22.37 27.49
C GLU A 313 -12.86 -23.44 27.45
N LYS A 314 -13.95 -23.20 26.72
CA LYS A 314 -15.05 -24.17 26.52
C LYS A 314 -14.67 -25.35 25.62
N ASP A 315 -13.85 -25.12 24.60
CA ASP A 315 -13.38 -26.18 23.71
C ASP A 315 -12.28 -27.04 24.37
N MET A 316 -11.52 -26.50 25.32
CA MET A 316 -10.52 -27.26 26.09
C MET A 316 -11.13 -28.12 27.22
N THR A 317 -12.37 -27.85 27.61
CA THR A 317 -13.09 -28.58 28.67
C THR A 317 -14.04 -29.65 28.12
N ARG A 318 -14.04 -29.89 26.81
CA ARG A 318 -14.74 -30.98 26.11
C ARG A 318 -13.75 -32.00 25.55
#